data_AF-A0A8H6T7T2-F1
#
_entry.id   AF-A0A8H6T7T2-F1
#
_cell.length_a   1.000
_cell.length_b   1.000
_cell.length_c   1.000
_cell.angle_alpha   90.00
_cell.angle_beta   90.00
_cell.angle_gamma   90.00
#
_symmetry.space_group_name_H-M   'P 1'
#
loop_
_entity.id
_entity.type
_entity.pdbx_description
1 polymer ?
#
loop_
_entity_poly.entity_id
_entity_poly.type
_entity_poly.pdbx_seq_one_letter_code
_entity_poly.pdbx_strand_id
1 'polypeptide(L)'
;MRITGPYFRRAGIFTVSDRRSARQAEGSSRAARYLAAHGAQGHYLGWAQASQQRNVCGSQLLDLSTQKRAIFVEVLLSGPLPLRGTLSGHTWCGAALSDVPTTQCGRSRPDARSPGEKRDAITYDQGLAVPVASPVSPVVLPGNNCEMRRVLLLVGLSDTTERNEMFTASLRATLIALSFAAAVSAAPGLSLALDGPKEVDGVGALKVTAKLVNTGDVELKLLNDPRTVLHTFETDSFSIADAAGKGPAFRGAFVKYSPEKVVKENKGSSFTVLAPGASVEIKHDLSKAYNFTASGESTYDIVAANAFQYVDASGKLATIHANAAEAAHTTSLKGTLAVARRGLDKRIAYRSCSSSQQSQLVSAASAAQTYANNAVSYLTANTASTPRFTTWFGSFTSAHRTTVLNHYTKMAANAYSGYTYDCTCTDSDTYAYVYADQFGTIYLCGVFWQAPTTGTDSKGGTLVHESSHFTVTAGTQDYAYGQSAAKSLATSNSNRAIANADNHEYFAENNPSQS
;
A
#
# COMPACT_ATOMS: atom_id res chain seq x y z
N MET A 1 18.50 36.42 -57.50
CA MET A 1 19.12 37.31 -58.50
C MET A 1 20.57 37.54 -58.07
N ARG A 2 21.56 37.07 -58.86
CA ARG A 2 23.01 36.95 -58.48
C ARG A 2 23.22 35.91 -57.34
N ILE A 3 24.15 34.94 -57.37
CA ILE A 3 25.60 34.86 -57.76
C ILE A 3 26.44 35.62 -56.72
N THR A 4 27.27 34.98 -55.87
CA THR A 4 28.53 34.26 -56.21
C THR A 4 28.85 33.00 -55.34
N GLY A 5 29.87 32.23 -55.75
CA GLY A 5 30.73 31.34 -54.92
C GLY A 5 32.21 31.65 -55.25
N PRO A 6 33.20 30.71 -55.23
CA PRO A 6 33.23 29.32 -54.74
C PRO A 6 34.56 28.98 -53.94
N TYR A 7 35.10 27.75 -54.08
CA TYR A 7 36.39 27.17 -53.58
C TYR A 7 36.45 26.62 -52.13
N PHE A 8 37.33 25.67 -51.78
CA PHE A 8 37.66 24.34 -52.39
C PHE A 8 38.46 23.48 -51.38
N ARG A 9 38.52 22.16 -51.60
CA ARG A 9 39.16 21.13 -50.73
C ARG A 9 40.70 21.13 -50.77
N ARG A 10 41.37 20.67 -49.68
CA ARG A 10 42.21 19.43 -49.64
C ARG A 10 42.81 19.12 -48.24
N ALA A 11 43.54 18.01 -48.12
CA ALA A 11 44.12 17.47 -46.89
C ALA A 11 45.57 16.96 -47.07
N GLY A 12 46.30 16.80 -45.95
CA GLY A 12 47.63 16.17 -45.79
C GLY A 12 47.95 16.11 -44.28
N ILE A 13 48.19 14.95 -43.65
CA ILE A 13 49.40 14.10 -43.65
C ILE A 13 50.62 14.75 -42.97
N PHE A 14 51.08 14.15 -41.87
CA PHE A 14 52.46 14.20 -41.37
C PHE A 14 52.79 12.91 -40.57
N THR A 15 54.07 12.55 -40.43
CA THR A 15 54.56 11.24 -39.94
C THR A 15 55.84 11.34 -39.09
N VAL A 16 56.07 10.42 -38.14
CA VAL A 16 57.33 9.98 -37.45
C VAL A 16 56.91 9.09 -36.25
N SER A 17 57.36 7.84 -35.96
CA SER A 17 58.70 7.19 -35.83
C SER A 17 59.39 7.45 -34.47
N ASP A 18 60.01 6.54 -33.70
CA ASP A 18 59.99 5.05 -33.55
C ASP A 18 60.69 4.66 -32.19
N ARG A 19 60.51 3.41 -31.70
CA ARG A 19 61.34 2.62 -30.71
C ARG A 19 61.50 2.96 -29.19
N ARG A 20 61.24 1.88 -28.38
CA ARG A 20 62.01 1.35 -27.20
C ARG A 20 62.06 2.17 -25.90
N SER A 21 62.24 1.65 -24.67
CA SER A 21 62.28 0.30 -24.01
C SER A 21 61.97 0.52 -22.50
N ALA A 22 61.21 -0.25 -21.71
CA ALA A 22 61.24 -1.68 -21.32
C ALA A 22 62.15 -2.03 -20.09
N ARG A 23 61.57 -2.69 -19.05
CA ARG A 23 62.15 -3.25 -17.78
C ARG A 23 62.45 -2.21 -16.67
N GLN A 24 62.49 -2.51 -15.36
CA GLN A 24 62.39 -3.76 -14.54
C GLN A 24 61.64 -3.43 -13.20
N ALA A 25 60.80 -4.31 -12.60
CA ALA A 25 61.04 -5.18 -11.40
C ALA A 25 61.30 -4.43 -10.05
N GLU A 26 61.00 -4.95 -8.83
CA GLU A 26 60.51 -6.26 -8.37
C GLU A 26 59.89 -6.20 -6.93
N GLY A 27 59.28 -7.29 -6.44
CA GLY A 27 58.85 -7.49 -5.03
C GLY A 27 57.32 -7.73 -4.85
N SER A 28 56.77 -8.93 -4.61
CA SER A 28 57.00 -10.00 -3.60
C SER A 28 56.35 -9.73 -2.23
N SER A 29 55.57 -10.64 -1.61
CA SER A 29 55.10 -11.99 -2.02
C SER A 29 54.01 -12.57 -1.08
N ARG A 30 53.40 -13.71 -1.47
CA ARG A 30 52.63 -14.69 -0.63
C ARG A 30 51.26 -14.22 -0.10
N ALA A 31 50.22 -15.06 0.07
CA ALA A 31 49.95 -16.48 -0.27
C ALA A 31 48.43 -16.62 -0.61
N ALA A 32 47.84 -17.75 -1.03
CA ALA A 32 48.31 -19.13 -1.22
C ALA A 32 47.56 -19.80 -2.41
N ARG A 33 48.03 -20.97 -2.86
CA ARG A 33 47.24 -21.94 -3.64
C ARG A 33 47.29 -23.29 -2.92
N TYR A 34 46.21 -24.07 -2.98
CA TYR A 34 46.28 -25.52 -2.76
C TYR A 34 46.12 -26.24 -4.11
N LEU A 35 46.82 -27.37 -4.24
CA LEU A 35 46.90 -28.17 -5.47
C LEU A 35 46.05 -29.45 -5.36
N ALA A 36 45.63 -29.98 -6.51
CA ALA A 36 45.06 -31.31 -6.62
C ALA A 36 45.78 -32.08 -7.74
N ALA A 37 46.35 -33.25 -7.41
CA ALA A 37 46.73 -34.31 -8.35
C ALA A 37 47.17 -35.59 -7.61
N HIS A 38 46.86 -36.74 -8.22
CA HIS A 38 47.35 -38.11 -7.92
C HIS A 38 46.91 -38.77 -6.57
N GLY A 39 46.51 -40.05 -6.54
CA GLY A 39 46.16 -40.92 -7.67
C GLY A 39 45.94 -42.42 -7.37
N ALA A 40 44.95 -43.00 -8.07
CA ALA A 40 44.78 -44.41 -8.45
C ALA A 40 44.43 -45.52 -7.40
N GLN A 41 43.82 -46.59 -7.95
CA GLN A 41 43.46 -47.91 -7.35
C GLN A 41 42.30 -47.92 -6.32
N GLY A 42 41.27 -48.78 -6.43
CA GLY A 42 40.84 -49.66 -7.53
C GLY A 42 39.75 -50.68 -7.13
N HIS A 43 38.92 -51.13 -8.09
CA HIS A 43 37.91 -52.22 -8.01
C HIS A 43 36.68 -51.99 -7.07
N TYR A 44 35.50 -52.61 -7.25
CA TYR A 44 34.96 -53.57 -8.25
C TYR A 44 33.41 -53.48 -8.33
N LEU A 45 32.82 -53.61 -9.54
CA LEU A 45 31.42 -54.00 -9.85
C LEU A 45 30.26 -53.13 -9.29
N GLY A 46 29.04 -53.13 -9.85
CA GLY A 46 28.47 -53.94 -10.95
C GLY A 46 27.43 -53.19 -11.81
N TRP A 47 26.72 -53.93 -12.68
CA TRP A 47 25.93 -53.38 -13.80
C TRP A 47 24.43 -53.19 -13.51
N ALA A 48 23.82 -52.20 -14.18
CA ALA A 48 22.47 -52.30 -14.73
C ALA A 48 22.23 -51.25 -15.85
N GLN A 49 22.25 -51.65 -17.13
CA GLN A 49 21.58 -50.91 -18.20
C GLN A 49 20.27 -51.61 -18.55
N ALA A 50 19.19 -50.86 -18.70
CA ALA A 50 17.96 -51.33 -19.32
C ALA A 50 17.42 -50.20 -20.22
N SER A 51 17.53 -50.38 -21.54
CA SER A 51 16.91 -49.52 -22.53
C SER A 51 15.76 -50.26 -23.20
N GLN A 52 14.65 -49.58 -23.44
CA GLN A 52 13.70 -49.98 -24.48
C GLN A 52 12.95 -48.76 -25.05
N GLN A 53 12.37 -48.96 -26.23
CA GLN A 53 11.86 -47.90 -27.11
C GLN A 53 10.36 -48.05 -27.39
N ARG A 54 9.74 -46.97 -27.90
CA ARG A 54 8.49 -46.94 -28.68
C ARG A 54 7.23 -47.30 -27.84
N ASN A 55 6.05 -46.72 -28.11
CA ASN A 55 5.45 -46.41 -29.41
C ASN A 55 4.83 -45.01 -29.53
N VAL A 56 4.39 -44.68 -30.75
CA VAL A 56 3.64 -43.46 -31.11
C VAL A 56 2.35 -43.86 -31.84
N CYS A 57 1.20 -43.40 -31.36
CA CYS A 57 -0.08 -43.20 -32.07
C CYS A 57 -1.04 -42.44 -31.13
N GLY A 58 -1.97 -41.58 -31.56
CA GLY A 58 -2.19 -41.07 -32.93
C GLY A 58 -3.62 -41.28 -33.44
N SER A 59 -4.58 -40.44 -33.02
CA SER A 59 -5.92 -40.35 -33.61
C SER A 59 -6.58 -38.99 -33.33
N GLN A 60 -7.14 -38.35 -34.36
CA GLN A 60 -7.97 -37.15 -34.27
C GLN A 60 -9.47 -37.52 -34.36
N LEU A 61 -10.34 -36.50 -34.52
CA LEU A 61 -11.78 -36.56 -34.84
C LEU A 61 -12.69 -36.87 -33.61
N LEU A 62 -13.91 -36.33 -33.49
CA LEU A 62 -14.66 -35.40 -34.37
C LEU A 62 -15.52 -34.41 -33.55
N ASP A 63 -16.25 -33.54 -34.25
CA ASP A 63 -16.96 -32.35 -33.75
C ASP A 63 -18.49 -32.60 -33.54
N LEU A 64 -19.17 -31.57 -33.02
CA LEU A 64 -20.60 -31.24 -33.08
C LEU A 64 -21.54 -31.54 -31.89
N SER A 65 -22.00 -30.42 -31.31
CA SER A 65 -23.43 -30.07 -31.05
C SER A 65 -24.05 -30.20 -29.63
N THR A 66 -24.29 -29.01 -29.04
CA THR A 66 -25.51 -28.53 -28.36
C THR A 66 -26.14 -29.22 -27.11
N GLN A 67 -26.35 -28.38 -26.08
CA GLN A 67 -27.46 -28.37 -25.10
C GLN A 67 -27.62 -29.59 -24.16
N LYS A 68 -27.46 -29.44 -22.83
CA LYS A 68 -28.36 -28.63 -21.97
C LYS A 68 -27.76 -28.32 -20.59
N ARG A 69 -28.45 -27.46 -19.82
CA ARG A 69 -28.11 -27.11 -18.42
C ARG A 69 -28.44 -28.25 -17.45
N ALA A 70 -27.59 -28.45 -16.46
CA ALA A 70 -27.96 -29.04 -15.17
C ALA A 70 -27.33 -28.19 -14.06
N ILE A 71 -28.14 -27.72 -13.10
CA ILE A 71 -27.67 -26.99 -11.92
C ILE A 71 -27.76 -27.97 -10.75
N PHE A 72 -26.62 -28.31 -10.15
CA PHE A 72 -26.61 -29.03 -8.88
C PHE A 72 -26.82 -28.05 -7.73
N VAL A 73 -27.95 -28.19 -7.04
CA VAL A 73 -28.21 -27.53 -5.75
C VAL A 73 -28.04 -28.60 -4.68
N GLU A 74 -26.95 -28.53 -3.90
CA GLU A 74 -26.74 -29.45 -2.79
C GLU A 74 -27.41 -28.89 -1.53
N VAL A 75 -28.41 -29.63 -1.03
CA VAL A 75 -29.19 -29.26 0.15
C VAL A 75 -28.78 -30.16 1.30
N LEU A 76 -28.05 -29.61 2.28
CA LEU A 76 -27.76 -30.28 3.55
C LEU A 76 -28.70 -29.75 4.64
N LEU A 77 -29.61 -30.63 5.07
CA LEU A 77 -30.55 -30.38 6.18
C LEU A 77 -29.92 -30.71 7.54
N SER A 78 -30.40 -30.03 8.58
CA SER A 78 -29.96 -30.18 9.96
C SER A 78 -30.80 -31.21 10.74
N GLY A 79 -30.20 -31.85 11.76
CA GLY A 79 -30.90 -32.77 12.66
C GLY A 79 -29.98 -33.41 13.72
N PRO A 80 -30.15 -33.10 15.03
CA PRO A 80 -29.30 -33.62 16.10
C PRO A 80 -29.99 -34.68 16.98
N LEU A 81 -29.22 -35.61 17.57
CA LEU A 81 -29.62 -36.41 18.74
C LEU A 81 -28.43 -36.68 19.70
N PRO A 82 -28.67 -36.93 21.02
CA PRO A 82 -27.63 -36.94 22.05
C PRO A 82 -27.35 -38.32 22.69
N LEU A 83 -26.29 -38.42 23.51
CA LEU A 83 -26.17 -39.41 24.59
C LEU A 83 -25.40 -38.85 25.81
N ARG A 84 -25.55 -39.48 26.98
CA ARG A 84 -25.02 -39.05 28.30
C ARG A 84 -23.80 -39.89 28.76
N GLY A 85 -22.94 -39.32 29.63
CA GLY A 85 -21.90 -40.08 30.33
C GLY A 85 -21.15 -39.31 31.44
N THR A 86 -21.60 -39.48 32.69
CA THR A 86 -20.96 -39.20 34.01
C THR A 86 -19.43 -39.01 34.04
N LEU A 87 -18.83 -37.97 34.67
CA LEU A 87 -18.87 -37.43 36.06
C LEU A 87 -17.66 -37.85 36.95
N SER A 88 -16.61 -37.01 36.95
CA SER A 88 -15.71 -36.71 38.08
C SER A 88 -14.85 -35.48 37.70
N GLY A 89 -14.54 -34.50 38.54
CA GLY A 89 -14.91 -34.29 39.94
C GLY A 89 -13.68 -34.13 40.85
N HIS A 90 -13.11 -32.93 40.95
CA HIS A 90 -12.38 -32.43 42.13
C HIS A 90 -12.06 -30.93 41.99
N THR A 91 -12.67 -30.09 42.83
CA THR A 91 -12.23 -28.72 43.11
C THR A 91 -11.22 -28.73 44.26
N TRP A 92 -10.25 -27.81 44.24
CA TRP A 92 -9.45 -27.48 45.43
C TRP A 92 -9.50 -25.98 45.69
N CYS A 93 -9.95 -25.61 46.89
CA CYS A 93 -9.71 -24.29 47.47
C CYS A 93 -8.47 -24.38 48.36
N GLY A 94 -7.67 -23.32 48.42
CA GLY A 94 -6.54 -23.21 49.35
C GLY A 94 -6.25 -21.75 49.64
N ALA A 95 -6.34 -21.35 50.89
CA ALA A 95 -6.13 -19.98 51.33
C ALA A 95 -5.21 -19.93 52.57
N ALA A 96 -4.23 -19.04 52.52
CA ALA A 96 -3.44 -18.52 53.64
C ALA A 96 -3.09 -17.07 53.26
N LEU A 97 -3.33 -16.04 54.08
CA LEU A 97 -2.70 -15.79 55.39
C LEU A 97 -1.16 -15.74 55.22
N SER A 98 -0.60 -14.59 54.85
CA SER A 98 -0.36 -13.38 55.67
C SER A 98 0.91 -13.47 56.51
N ASP A 99 1.80 -12.49 56.36
CA ASP A 99 2.25 -11.67 57.49
C ASP A 99 3.12 -10.47 57.03
N VAL A 100 3.08 -9.40 57.83
CA VAL A 100 3.92 -8.20 57.72
C VAL A 100 4.36 -7.80 59.12
N PRO A 101 5.66 -7.60 59.37
CA PRO A 101 6.13 -6.73 60.44
C PRO A 101 6.65 -5.39 59.89
N THR A 102 6.44 -4.32 60.66
CA THR A 102 6.78 -2.94 60.29
C THR A 102 7.90 -2.35 61.17
N THR A 103 8.51 -1.25 60.71
CA THR A 103 9.19 -0.20 61.54
C THR A 103 10.49 -0.62 62.28
N GLN A 104 11.42 0.26 62.69
CA GLN A 104 11.51 1.75 62.71
C GLN A 104 12.99 2.23 62.76
N CYS A 105 13.25 3.52 62.49
CA CYS A 105 14.35 4.42 62.96
C CYS A 105 15.85 3.97 63.04
N GLY A 106 16.87 4.81 62.80
CA GLY A 106 16.94 6.20 62.31
C GLY A 106 18.21 6.98 62.77
N ARG A 107 18.59 8.05 62.03
CA ARG A 107 19.72 9.01 62.28
C ARG A 107 21.16 8.43 62.05
N SER A 108 22.24 9.19 61.78
CA SER A 108 22.53 10.65 61.78
C SER A 108 23.55 11.09 60.68
N ARG A 109 23.64 12.41 60.42
CA ARG A 109 24.72 13.15 59.69
C ARG A 109 25.82 13.64 60.69
N PRO A 110 26.83 14.51 60.38
CA PRO A 110 27.29 15.21 59.14
C PRO A 110 28.81 14.96 58.83
N ASP A 111 29.58 15.63 57.95
CA ASP A 111 29.90 17.05 57.61
C ASP A 111 30.77 17.09 56.30
N ALA A 112 31.16 18.19 55.62
CA ALA A 112 30.69 19.59 55.48
C ALA A 112 31.49 20.37 54.37
N ARG A 113 31.05 21.62 54.11
CA ARG A 113 31.75 22.80 53.48
C ARG A 113 31.67 23.06 51.96
N SER A 114 30.97 24.14 51.64
CA SER A 114 31.18 25.09 50.50
C SER A 114 32.21 26.18 50.87
N PRO A 115 32.56 27.21 50.06
CA PRO A 115 31.70 28.28 49.47
C PRO A 115 31.94 28.51 47.94
N GLY A 116 31.33 29.45 47.19
CA GLY A 116 30.38 30.58 47.40
C GLY A 116 30.79 31.76 46.46
N GLU A 117 29.99 32.79 46.12
CA GLU A 117 28.61 33.22 46.41
C GLU A 117 28.14 34.24 45.34
N LYS A 118 26.87 34.16 44.85
CA LYS A 118 25.94 35.23 44.33
C LYS A 118 24.67 34.58 43.72
N ARG A 119 23.45 35.15 43.64
CA ARG A 119 22.87 36.52 43.39
C ARG A 119 22.77 36.88 41.89
N ASP A 120 21.69 37.51 41.41
CA ASP A 120 20.56 38.19 42.09
C ASP A 120 19.17 37.55 41.86
N ALA A 121 18.11 38.16 42.43
CA ALA A 121 16.73 37.66 42.40
C ALA A 121 15.70 38.79 42.11
N ILE A 122 14.50 38.41 41.64
CA ILE A 122 13.30 39.27 41.57
C ILE A 122 12.10 38.44 42.06
N THR A 123 11.23 39.03 42.88
CA THR A 123 10.00 38.45 43.45
C THR A 123 8.77 39.27 43.07
N TYR A 124 7.58 38.63 43.00
CA TYR A 124 6.30 39.20 43.45
C TYR A 124 5.25 38.09 43.67
N ASP A 125 4.22 38.38 44.47
CA ASP A 125 3.21 37.50 45.11
C ASP A 125 1.94 38.36 45.34
N GLN A 126 0.66 37.96 45.38
CA GLN A 126 -0.08 36.68 45.55
C GLN A 126 -1.17 36.52 44.45
N GLY A 127 -1.99 35.46 44.31
CA GLY A 127 -2.28 34.28 45.15
C GLY A 127 -3.69 34.36 45.79
N LEU A 128 -4.54 33.33 45.60
CA LEU A 128 -5.85 33.17 46.28
C LEU A 128 -6.46 31.77 46.06
N ALA A 129 -7.13 31.23 47.09
CA ALA A 129 -8.06 30.08 47.03
C ALA A 129 -9.52 30.62 47.04
N VAL A 130 -10.64 29.88 47.07
CA VAL A 130 -10.98 28.57 47.69
C VAL A 130 -12.05 27.81 46.81
N PRO A 131 -12.90 26.83 47.24
CA PRO A 131 -13.25 25.69 46.37
C PRO A 131 -14.70 25.66 45.84
N VAL A 132 -14.99 24.68 44.98
CA VAL A 132 -16.36 24.22 44.65
C VAL A 132 -16.43 22.70 44.76
N ALA A 133 -17.52 22.18 45.35
CA ALA A 133 -17.71 20.75 45.58
C ALA A 133 -18.25 20.01 44.35
N SER A 134 -17.94 18.71 44.24
CA SER A 134 -18.50 17.81 43.21
C SER A 134 -19.55 16.87 43.82
N PRO A 135 -20.82 16.89 43.37
CA PRO A 135 -21.81 15.89 43.74
C PRO A 135 -21.64 14.60 42.91
N VAL A 136 -21.85 13.45 43.56
CA VAL A 136 -21.82 12.13 42.91
C VAL A 136 -23.17 11.84 42.25
N SER A 137 -23.17 11.18 41.09
CA SER A 137 -24.34 10.54 40.48
C SER A 137 -23.93 9.33 39.63
N PRO A 138 -24.83 8.36 39.38
CA PRO A 138 -24.44 6.96 39.55
C PRO A 138 -24.06 6.19 38.26
N VAL A 139 -23.44 5.04 38.48
CA VAL A 139 -23.21 3.99 37.48
C VAL A 139 -24.53 3.50 36.87
N VAL A 140 -24.58 3.43 35.54
CA VAL A 140 -25.66 2.79 34.79
C VAL A 140 -25.16 1.48 34.19
N LEU A 141 -25.90 0.40 34.41
CA LEU A 141 -25.62 -0.93 33.84
C LEU A 141 -26.03 -1.00 32.36
N PRO A 142 -25.35 -1.78 31.51
CA PRO A 142 -25.78 -1.99 30.13
C PRO A 142 -27.09 -2.80 30.10
N GLY A 143 -28.19 -2.15 29.71
CA GLY A 143 -29.47 -2.80 29.46
C GLY A 143 -29.49 -3.52 28.10
N ASN A 144 -30.24 -4.62 28.01
CA ASN A 144 -30.36 -5.41 26.79
C ASN A 144 -31.14 -4.65 25.70
N ASN A 145 -30.63 -4.64 24.47
CA ASN A 145 -31.39 -4.17 23.30
C ASN A 145 -32.48 -5.19 22.92
N CYS A 146 -33.75 -4.82 23.09
CA CYS A 146 -34.87 -5.51 22.44
C CYS A 146 -35.18 -4.85 21.08
N GLU A 147 -35.52 -5.65 20.07
CA GLU A 147 -35.89 -5.15 18.74
C GLU A 147 -37.18 -4.32 18.76
N MET A 148 -37.17 -3.15 18.11
CA MET A 148 -38.41 -2.48 17.72
C MET A 148 -39.00 -3.12 16.46
N ARG A 149 -39.95 -4.05 16.64
CA ARG A 149 -40.86 -4.42 15.54
C ARG A 149 -41.79 -3.25 15.22
N ARG A 150 -41.63 -2.68 14.02
CA ARG A 150 -42.55 -1.66 13.49
C ARG A 150 -43.98 -2.22 13.38
N VAL A 151 -44.91 -1.65 14.16
CA VAL A 151 -46.35 -1.84 13.94
C VAL A 151 -46.82 -0.73 13.00
N LEU A 152 -47.29 -1.11 11.81
CA LEU A 152 -47.80 -0.16 10.82
C LEU A 152 -49.26 0.18 11.15
N LEU A 153 -49.51 1.36 11.72
CA LEU A 153 -50.87 1.86 11.92
C LEU A 153 -51.38 2.52 10.63
N LEU A 154 -52.39 1.92 9.99
CA LEU A 154 -53.12 2.56 8.89
C LEU A 154 -54.30 3.34 9.47
N VAL A 155 -54.18 4.67 9.50
CA VAL A 155 -55.28 5.58 9.82
C VAL A 155 -56.09 5.82 8.55
N GLY A 156 -57.33 5.31 8.51
CA GLY A 156 -58.28 5.61 7.45
C GLY A 156 -58.93 6.97 7.67
N LEU A 157 -58.71 7.91 6.75
CA LEU A 157 -59.56 9.10 6.62
C LEU A 157 -60.78 8.75 5.75
N SER A 158 -61.96 9.12 6.21
CA SER A 158 -63.21 9.06 5.45
C SER A 158 -63.99 10.36 5.65
N ASP A 159 -64.25 11.06 4.55
CA ASP A 159 -65.16 12.20 4.46
C ASP A 159 -66.28 11.86 3.44
N THR A 160 -67.30 12.72 3.33
CA THR A 160 -68.51 12.68 2.48
C THR A 160 -69.80 12.07 3.07
N THR A 161 -70.59 12.97 3.67
CA THR A 161 -72.01 13.25 3.37
C THR A 161 -73.05 12.15 3.11
N GLU A 162 -74.07 12.17 3.99
CA GLU A 162 -75.53 12.13 3.72
C GLU A 162 -76.28 10.84 3.29
N ARG A 163 -77.27 10.52 4.16
CA ARG A 163 -78.61 9.94 3.93
C ARG A 163 -78.77 8.47 3.45
N ASN A 164 -79.67 7.81 4.20
CA ASN A 164 -80.61 6.72 3.88
C ASN A 164 -80.74 6.36 2.38
N GLU A 165 -80.88 5.09 1.97
CA GLU A 165 -81.87 4.11 2.45
C GLU A 165 -81.48 2.60 2.23
N MET A 166 -82.31 1.71 2.81
CA MET A 166 -82.64 0.32 2.40
C MET A 166 -81.54 -0.78 2.23
N PHE A 167 -81.59 -1.72 3.18
CA PHE A 167 -81.70 -3.20 3.00
C PHE A 167 -80.67 -4.05 2.19
N THR A 168 -80.18 -5.10 2.89
CA THR A 168 -79.78 -6.46 2.43
C THR A 168 -78.56 -6.71 1.53
N ALA A 169 -77.44 -7.07 2.21
CA ALA A 169 -76.78 -8.40 2.19
C ALA A 169 -76.10 -8.97 0.91
N SER A 170 -74.98 -9.69 1.15
CA SER A 170 -74.16 -10.51 0.23
C SER A 170 -73.45 -9.77 -0.92
N LEU A 171 -72.17 -9.36 -0.86
CA LEU A 171 -70.90 -10.04 -0.48
C LEU A 171 -70.28 -10.93 -1.58
N ARG A 172 -69.38 -10.36 -2.40
CA ARG A 172 -67.96 -10.78 -2.60
C ARG A 172 -67.32 -10.10 -3.83
N ALA A 173 -66.30 -9.28 -3.60
CA ALA A 173 -65.34 -8.85 -4.61
C ALA A 173 -63.92 -9.14 -4.10
N THR A 174 -63.10 -9.85 -4.87
CA THR A 174 -61.81 -10.37 -4.40
C THR A 174 -60.66 -9.54 -4.95
N LEU A 175 -60.26 -8.49 -4.23
CA LEU A 175 -59.06 -7.71 -4.55
C LEU A 175 -57.82 -8.44 -4.03
N ILE A 176 -57.17 -9.23 -4.90
CA ILE A 176 -55.85 -9.80 -4.61
C ILE A 176 -54.80 -8.71 -4.82
N ALA A 177 -54.46 -8.00 -3.73
CA ALA A 177 -53.32 -7.09 -3.73
C ALA A 177 -52.01 -7.91 -3.80
N LEU A 178 -51.48 -8.12 -5.02
CA LEU A 178 -50.11 -8.61 -5.18
C LEU A 178 -49.14 -7.50 -4.77
N SER A 179 -48.83 -7.46 -3.48
CA SER A 179 -47.64 -6.78 -2.96
C SER A 179 -46.40 -7.51 -3.46
N PHE A 180 -46.00 -7.18 -4.70
CA PHE A 180 -44.65 -7.44 -5.20
C PHE A 180 -43.66 -6.66 -4.33
N ALA A 181 -43.28 -7.26 -3.20
CA ALA A 181 -42.04 -6.96 -2.51
C ALA A 181 -40.89 -7.41 -3.43
N ALA A 182 -40.63 -6.61 -4.46
CA ALA A 182 -39.40 -6.70 -5.21
C ALA A 182 -38.27 -6.57 -4.19
N ALA A 183 -37.45 -7.62 -4.07
CA ALA A 183 -36.21 -7.54 -3.32
C ALA A 183 -35.31 -6.56 -4.07
N VAL A 184 -35.38 -5.28 -3.70
CA VAL A 184 -34.41 -4.27 -4.13
C VAL A 184 -33.08 -4.76 -3.60
N SER A 185 -32.29 -5.34 -4.51
CA SER A 185 -30.96 -5.85 -4.21
C SER A 185 -30.07 -4.66 -3.93
N ALA A 186 -29.97 -4.28 -2.66
CA ALA A 186 -29.31 -3.06 -2.23
C ALA A 186 -27.89 -3.00 -2.83
N ALA A 187 -27.66 -1.96 -3.64
CA ALA A 187 -26.62 -1.90 -4.65
C ALA A 187 -25.64 -0.75 -4.33
N PRO A 188 -24.33 -1.04 -4.17
CA PRO A 188 -23.33 0.00 -4.01
C PRO A 188 -23.16 0.77 -5.33
N GLY A 189 -23.35 2.10 -5.27
CA GLY A 189 -23.27 2.98 -6.43
C GLY A 189 -22.47 4.23 -6.11
N LEU A 190 -21.57 4.64 -7.01
CA LEU A 190 -20.66 5.76 -6.81
C LEU A 190 -20.54 6.55 -8.12
N SER A 191 -20.53 7.88 -8.04
CA SER A 191 -20.16 8.74 -9.17
C SER A 191 -19.03 9.69 -8.78
N LEU A 192 -18.14 9.96 -9.73
CA LEU A 192 -16.99 10.84 -9.59
C LEU A 192 -17.09 11.97 -10.62
N ALA A 193 -17.05 13.21 -10.14
CA ALA A 193 -16.95 14.41 -10.97
C ALA A 193 -15.67 15.19 -10.63
N LEU A 194 -15.08 15.84 -11.63
CA LEU A 194 -14.01 16.81 -11.45
C LEU A 194 -14.47 18.22 -11.83
N ASP A 195 -14.08 19.20 -11.02
CA ASP A 195 -14.17 20.63 -11.34
C ASP A 195 -12.79 21.29 -11.20
N GLY A 196 -12.58 22.41 -11.89
CA GLY A 196 -11.32 23.15 -11.84
C GLY A 196 -11.29 24.39 -12.72
N PRO A 197 -10.18 25.15 -12.69
CA PRO A 197 -10.01 26.30 -13.58
C PRO A 197 -9.90 25.84 -15.04
N LYS A 198 -10.62 26.50 -15.94
CA LYS A 198 -10.59 26.23 -17.39
C LYS A 198 -9.33 26.79 -18.07
N GLU A 199 -8.71 27.80 -17.48
CA GLU A 199 -7.43 28.36 -17.89
C GLU A 199 -6.62 28.74 -16.64
N VAL A 200 -5.31 28.49 -16.66
CA VAL A 200 -4.37 28.84 -15.59
C VAL A 200 -3.06 29.38 -16.16
N ASP A 201 -2.61 30.51 -15.61
CA ASP A 201 -1.25 31.00 -15.78
C ASP A 201 -0.42 30.54 -14.56
N GLY A 202 0.54 29.65 -14.82
CA GLY A 202 1.33 28.98 -13.80
C GLY A 202 0.62 27.79 -13.15
N VAL A 203 1.28 26.63 -13.15
CA VAL A 203 0.78 25.37 -12.58
C VAL A 203 0.44 25.48 -11.09
N GLY A 204 1.02 26.43 -10.35
CA GLY A 204 0.66 26.71 -8.95
C GLY A 204 -0.80 27.16 -8.73
N ALA A 205 -1.50 27.58 -9.80
CA ALA A 205 -2.94 27.84 -9.80
C ALA A 205 -3.78 26.61 -10.20
N LEU A 206 -3.17 25.55 -10.75
CA LEU A 206 -3.86 24.35 -11.22
C LEU A 206 -4.27 23.45 -10.05
N LYS A 207 -5.49 23.69 -9.56
CA LYS A 207 -6.09 22.94 -8.45
C LYS A 207 -7.47 22.45 -8.87
N VAL A 208 -7.66 21.14 -8.81
CA VAL A 208 -8.92 20.47 -9.17
C VAL A 208 -9.65 20.02 -7.91
N THR A 209 -10.98 20.01 -7.96
CA THR A 209 -11.83 19.49 -6.88
C THR A 209 -12.47 18.20 -7.37
N ALA A 210 -12.22 17.11 -6.68
CA ALA A 210 -12.85 15.82 -6.94
C ALA A 210 -14.09 15.68 -6.04
N LYS A 211 -15.26 15.49 -6.64
CA LYS A 211 -16.53 15.24 -5.96
C LYS A 211 -16.92 13.79 -6.11
N LEU A 212 -17.11 13.11 -4.99
CA LEU A 212 -17.62 11.73 -4.94
C LEU A 212 -19.02 11.74 -4.32
N VAL A 213 -19.97 11.09 -4.97
CA VAL A 213 -21.36 10.98 -4.51
C VAL A 213 -21.76 9.51 -4.45
N ASN A 214 -22.31 9.06 -3.33
CA ASN A 214 -22.94 7.74 -3.24
C ASN A 214 -24.29 7.78 -3.97
N THR A 215 -24.35 7.10 -5.11
CA THR A 215 -25.55 6.97 -5.96
C THR A 215 -26.29 5.65 -5.75
N GLY A 216 -25.82 4.80 -4.84
CA GLY A 216 -26.49 3.59 -4.39
C GLY A 216 -27.50 3.84 -3.25
N ASP A 217 -28.11 2.76 -2.78
CA ASP A 217 -29.07 2.74 -1.66
C ASP A 217 -28.49 2.13 -0.36
N VAL A 218 -27.21 1.73 -0.38
CA VAL A 218 -26.42 1.30 0.79
C VAL A 218 -25.41 2.36 1.23
N GLU A 219 -25.02 2.35 2.50
CA GLU A 219 -23.86 3.14 2.96
C GLU A 219 -22.57 2.59 2.33
N LEU A 220 -21.71 3.49 1.81
CA LEU A 220 -20.40 3.15 1.28
C LEU A 220 -19.31 3.54 2.28
N LYS A 221 -18.52 2.55 2.71
CA LYS A 221 -17.31 2.74 3.52
C LYS A 221 -16.06 2.62 2.62
N LEU A 222 -15.73 3.71 1.94
CA LEU A 222 -14.59 3.81 1.02
C LEU A 222 -13.28 3.91 1.82
N LEU A 223 -12.22 3.22 1.42
CA LEU A 223 -10.89 3.42 1.98
C LEU A 223 -10.29 4.72 1.45
N ASN A 224 -9.58 5.45 2.32
CA ASN A 224 -8.77 6.61 1.91
C ASN A 224 -7.44 6.12 1.27
N ASP A 225 -7.53 5.31 0.21
CA ASP A 225 -6.40 4.69 -0.49
C ASP A 225 -5.53 5.77 -1.20
N PRO A 226 -4.21 5.82 -0.99
CA PRO A 226 -3.32 6.80 -1.60
C PRO A 226 -3.36 6.88 -3.13
N ARG A 227 -3.83 5.85 -3.85
CA ARG A 227 -3.96 5.85 -5.33
C ARG A 227 -5.28 6.48 -5.82
N THR A 228 -6.02 7.13 -4.91
CA THR A 228 -7.33 7.70 -5.20
C THR A 228 -7.45 9.13 -4.70
N VAL A 229 -8.38 9.87 -5.30
CA VAL A 229 -8.70 11.28 -4.95
C VAL A 229 -9.27 11.48 -3.53
N LEU A 230 -9.45 10.41 -2.74
CA LEU A 230 -9.82 10.48 -1.32
C LEU A 230 -8.63 10.82 -0.41
N HIS A 231 -7.40 10.49 -0.81
CA HIS A 231 -6.21 10.75 0.00
C HIS A 231 -5.64 12.16 -0.25
N THR A 232 -4.87 12.69 0.71
CA THR A 232 -4.29 14.05 0.63
C THR A 232 -2.84 14.09 0.16
N PHE A 233 -2.18 12.94 0.06
CA PHE A 233 -0.85 12.84 -0.57
C PHE A 233 -0.90 13.15 -2.06
N GLU A 234 0.18 13.72 -2.55
CA GLU A 234 0.35 14.14 -3.92
C GLU A 234 0.81 12.98 -4.83
N THR A 235 -0.04 11.97 -4.98
CA THR A 235 0.18 10.73 -5.74
C THR A 235 -0.28 10.80 -7.20
N ASP A 236 -0.03 9.73 -7.97
CA ASP A 236 -0.40 9.59 -9.40
C ASP A 236 -1.90 9.26 -9.59
N SER A 237 -2.77 9.98 -8.87
CA SER A 237 -4.23 9.78 -8.87
C SER A 237 -4.95 10.35 -10.11
N PHE A 238 -4.21 10.97 -11.05
CA PHE A 238 -4.75 11.63 -12.24
C PHE A 238 -3.97 11.26 -13.50
N SER A 239 -4.65 10.69 -14.49
CA SER A 239 -4.12 10.59 -15.85
C SER A 239 -4.26 11.96 -16.52
N ILE A 240 -3.16 12.54 -17.01
CA ILE A 240 -3.15 13.88 -17.61
C ILE A 240 -2.47 13.80 -18.98
N ALA A 241 -3.13 14.29 -20.03
CA ALA A 241 -2.59 14.32 -21.39
C ALA A 241 -3.15 15.50 -22.20
N ASP A 242 -2.38 16.00 -23.17
CA ASP A 242 -2.90 16.86 -24.23
C ASP A 242 -3.51 16.05 -25.39
N ALA A 243 -4.12 16.73 -26.37
CA ALA A 243 -4.70 16.11 -27.56
C ALA A 243 -3.69 15.37 -28.47
N ALA A 244 -2.38 15.48 -28.21
CA ALA A 244 -1.32 14.72 -28.87
C ALA A 244 -0.79 13.55 -28.00
N GLY A 245 -1.41 13.29 -26.85
CA GLY A 245 -1.03 12.23 -25.91
C GLY A 245 0.16 12.57 -25.01
N LYS A 246 0.58 13.84 -24.93
CA LYS A 246 1.68 14.26 -24.05
C LYS A 246 1.17 14.57 -22.65
N GLY A 247 1.60 13.80 -21.67
CA GLY A 247 1.37 14.10 -20.25
C GLY A 247 2.55 14.82 -19.59
N PRO A 248 2.32 15.53 -18.47
CA PRO A 248 3.40 15.97 -17.59
C PRO A 248 4.18 14.76 -17.03
N ALA A 249 5.43 15.00 -16.63
CA ALA A 249 6.15 14.00 -15.84
C ALA A 249 5.56 13.94 -14.43
N PHE A 250 5.09 12.76 -14.01
CA PHE A 250 4.80 12.51 -12.60
C PHE A 250 6.11 12.57 -11.80
N ARG A 251 6.04 13.21 -10.64
CA ARG A 251 7.13 13.32 -9.66
C ARG A 251 6.62 13.15 -8.22
N GLY A 252 5.34 12.89 -8.01
CA GLY A 252 4.67 12.90 -6.72
C GLY A 252 5.15 11.81 -5.75
N ALA A 253 4.41 11.64 -4.66
CA ALA A 253 4.71 10.63 -3.67
C ALA A 253 4.40 9.22 -4.21
N PHE A 254 5.35 8.30 -4.05
CA PHE A 254 5.14 6.85 -4.07
C PHE A 254 5.09 6.37 -2.62
N VAL A 255 4.21 5.42 -2.28
CA VAL A 255 3.68 5.30 -0.90
C VAL A 255 3.44 3.84 -0.48
N LYS A 256 4.23 3.28 0.45
CA LYS A 256 3.87 1.99 1.06
C LYS A 256 2.59 2.10 1.89
N TYR A 257 1.53 1.43 1.42
CA TYR A 257 0.22 1.30 2.07
C TYR A 257 -0.19 -0.18 2.23
N SER A 258 -1.24 -0.47 3.01
CA SER A 258 -1.83 -1.82 3.13
C SER A 258 -3.34 -1.74 3.38
N PRO A 259 -4.17 -2.00 2.35
CA PRO A 259 -5.63 -2.05 2.50
C PRO A 259 -6.08 -3.10 3.51
N GLU A 260 -5.47 -4.29 3.51
CA GLU A 260 -5.79 -5.35 4.46
C GLU A 260 -5.52 -4.93 5.92
N LYS A 261 -4.46 -4.15 6.17
CA LYS A 261 -4.17 -3.63 7.52
C LYS A 261 -5.17 -2.55 7.95
N VAL A 262 -5.54 -1.64 7.04
CA VAL A 262 -6.55 -0.61 7.29
C VAL A 262 -7.92 -1.22 7.63
N VAL A 263 -8.36 -2.25 6.91
CA VAL A 263 -9.63 -2.95 7.23
C VAL A 263 -9.52 -3.73 8.55
N LYS A 264 -8.35 -4.30 8.86
CA LYS A 264 -8.11 -5.00 10.13
C LYS A 264 -8.11 -4.07 11.35
N GLU A 265 -7.54 -2.86 11.22
CA GLU A 265 -7.49 -1.86 12.30
C GLU A 265 -8.77 -1.03 12.41
N ASN A 266 -9.50 -0.88 11.31
CA ASN A 266 -10.88 -0.37 11.25
C ASN A 266 -11.10 1.02 11.89
N LYS A 267 -10.05 1.86 11.98
CA LYS A 267 -10.12 3.22 12.53
C LYS A 267 -11.08 4.08 11.71
N GLY A 268 -11.89 4.91 12.35
CA GLY A 268 -12.85 5.77 11.63
C GLY A 268 -12.20 6.75 10.64
N SER A 269 -10.99 7.22 10.93
CA SER A 269 -10.22 8.15 10.09
C SER A 269 -9.69 7.55 8.78
N SER A 270 -9.58 6.22 8.69
CA SER A 270 -9.03 5.52 7.52
C SER A 270 -10.01 5.43 6.35
N PHE A 271 -11.26 5.87 6.54
CA PHE A 271 -12.34 5.71 5.58
C PHE A 271 -13.10 7.01 5.34
N THR A 272 -13.62 7.14 4.13
CA THR A 272 -14.69 8.08 3.81
C THR A 272 -16.00 7.31 3.79
N VAL A 273 -16.89 7.64 4.75
CA VAL A 273 -18.21 7.00 4.88
C VAL A 273 -19.26 7.90 4.25
N LEU A 274 -19.98 7.39 3.26
CA LEU A 274 -21.05 8.08 2.54
C LEU A 274 -22.36 7.31 2.67
N ALA A 275 -23.35 7.88 3.37
CA ALA A 275 -24.73 7.42 3.31
C ALA A 275 -25.31 7.57 1.89
N PRO A 276 -26.42 6.89 1.53
CA PRO A 276 -27.09 7.08 0.24
C PRO A 276 -27.37 8.56 -0.08
N GLY A 277 -26.96 9.02 -1.27
CA GLY A 277 -27.07 10.42 -1.70
C GLY A 277 -26.07 11.40 -1.05
N ALA A 278 -25.24 10.96 -0.10
CA ALA A 278 -24.22 11.81 0.50
C ALA A 278 -23.00 11.99 -0.43
N SER A 279 -22.29 13.10 -0.27
CA SER A 279 -21.11 13.44 -1.07
C SER A 279 -19.94 14.00 -0.27
N VAL A 280 -18.73 13.78 -0.76
CA VAL A 280 -17.49 14.42 -0.29
C VAL A 280 -16.84 15.20 -1.44
N GLU A 281 -16.12 16.27 -1.11
CA GLU A 281 -15.33 17.06 -2.05
C GLU A 281 -13.89 17.20 -1.52
N ILE A 282 -12.90 16.81 -2.34
CA ILE A 282 -11.47 16.85 -1.99
C ILE A 282 -10.73 17.70 -3.01
N LYS A 283 -9.93 18.66 -2.53
CA LYS A 283 -9.18 19.59 -3.39
C LYS A 283 -7.72 19.20 -3.53
N HIS A 284 -7.30 18.99 -4.78
CA HIS A 284 -5.97 18.53 -5.18
C HIS A 284 -5.16 19.65 -5.81
N ASP A 285 -3.85 19.70 -5.52
CA ASP A 285 -2.92 20.71 -6.02
C ASP A 285 -1.89 20.06 -6.95
N LEU A 286 -2.17 20.08 -8.26
CA LEU A 286 -1.42 19.31 -9.25
C LEU A 286 0.02 19.83 -9.44
N SER A 287 0.30 21.07 -9.02
CA SER A 287 1.64 21.67 -9.06
C SER A 287 2.69 20.89 -8.26
N LYS A 288 2.26 20.16 -7.23
CA LYS A 288 3.12 19.40 -6.32
C LYS A 288 3.48 18.01 -6.86
N ALA A 289 2.53 17.34 -7.51
CA ALA A 289 2.66 15.97 -8.03
C ALA A 289 3.23 15.91 -9.46
N TYR A 290 2.92 16.89 -10.31
CA TYR A 290 3.21 16.83 -11.76
C TYR A 290 4.20 17.92 -12.18
N ASN A 291 4.83 17.73 -13.35
CA ASN A 291 5.78 18.65 -13.97
C ASN A 291 5.51 18.74 -15.48
N PHE A 292 4.96 19.87 -15.93
CA PHE A 292 4.53 20.09 -17.32
C PHE A 292 5.66 20.63 -18.22
N THR A 293 6.88 20.85 -17.71
CA THR A 293 7.98 21.46 -18.48
C THR A 293 8.37 20.65 -19.72
N ALA A 294 8.20 19.32 -19.70
CA ALA A 294 8.52 18.45 -20.83
C ALA A 294 7.38 18.33 -21.88
N SER A 295 6.13 18.52 -21.47
CA SER A 295 4.96 18.46 -22.35
C SER A 295 4.64 19.82 -22.98
N GLY A 296 4.87 20.92 -22.25
CA GLY A 296 4.78 22.31 -22.74
C GLY A 296 3.54 23.07 -22.25
N GLU A 297 3.34 24.27 -22.77
CA GLU A 297 2.05 24.95 -22.68
C GLU A 297 1.07 24.23 -23.62
N SER A 298 -0.12 23.87 -23.12
CA SER A 298 -1.11 23.12 -23.90
C SER A 298 -2.49 23.16 -23.22
N THR A 299 -3.50 22.65 -23.91
CA THR A 299 -4.76 22.25 -23.30
C THR A 299 -4.67 20.78 -22.90
N TYR A 300 -4.85 20.50 -21.61
CA TYR A 300 -4.74 19.18 -21.01
C TYR A 300 -6.10 18.68 -20.52
N ASP A 301 -6.41 17.43 -20.82
CA ASP A 301 -7.48 16.68 -20.18
C ASP A 301 -6.92 15.98 -18.95
N ILE A 302 -7.57 16.19 -17.80
CA ILE A 302 -7.23 15.64 -16.49
C ILE A 302 -8.33 14.64 -16.12
N VAL A 303 -8.00 13.36 -16.01
CA VAL A 303 -8.94 12.27 -15.69
C VAL A 303 -8.54 11.61 -14.38
N ALA A 304 -9.42 11.62 -13.39
CA ALA A 304 -9.14 11.01 -12.09
C ALA A 304 -9.30 9.47 -12.12
N ALA A 305 -8.50 8.78 -11.30
CA ALA A 305 -8.65 7.35 -11.06
C ALA A 305 -10.04 7.04 -10.47
N ASN A 306 -10.84 6.21 -11.15
CA ASN A 306 -12.23 5.92 -10.77
C ASN A 306 -12.44 4.63 -9.98
N ALA A 307 -11.38 3.88 -9.68
CA ALA A 307 -11.45 2.61 -8.94
C ALA A 307 -11.15 2.84 -7.45
N PHE A 308 -12.13 2.53 -6.59
CA PHE A 308 -12.03 2.73 -5.15
C PHE A 308 -12.18 1.40 -4.42
N GLN A 309 -11.37 1.18 -3.38
CA GLN A 309 -11.58 0.06 -2.46
C GLN A 309 -12.60 0.47 -1.38
N TYR A 310 -13.45 -0.47 -0.98
CA TYR A 310 -14.45 -0.27 0.06
C TYR A 310 -14.62 -1.53 0.91
N VAL A 311 -15.20 -1.36 2.10
CA VAL A 311 -15.58 -2.48 2.97
C VAL A 311 -17.01 -2.91 2.62
N ASP A 312 -17.18 -4.16 2.19
CA ASP A 312 -18.48 -4.75 1.87
C ASP A 312 -19.31 -5.13 3.11
N ALA A 313 -20.57 -5.53 2.89
CA ALA A 313 -21.49 -5.95 3.95
C ALA A 313 -21.06 -7.25 4.69
N SER A 314 -20.01 -7.95 4.21
CA SER A 314 -19.38 -9.09 4.90
C SER A 314 -18.12 -8.70 5.69
N GLY A 315 -17.75 -7.41 5.69
CA GLY A 315 -16.55 -6.89 6.35
C GLY A 315 -15.27 -7.09 5.53
N LYS A 316 -15.36 -7.36 4.22
CA LYS A 316 -14.22 -7.64 3.34
C LYS A 316 -13.91 -6.49 2.40
N LEU A 317 -12.68 -6.47 1.90
CA LEU A 317 -12.30 -5.58 0.80
C LEU A 317 -13.00 -5.98 -0.49
N ALA A 318 -13.70 -5.01 -1.08
CA ALA A 318 -14.25 -5.06 -2.42
C ALA A 318 -13.77 -3.82 -3.21
N THR A 319 -13.99 -3.80 -4.52
CA THR A 319 -13.67 -2.66 -5.39
C THR A 319 -14.93 -2.18 -6.09
N ILE A 320 -15.16 -0.86 -6.07
CA ILE A 320 -16.21 -0.19 -6.82
C ILE A 320 -15.57 0.74 -7.85
N HIS A 321 -16.09 0.72 -9.07
CA HIS A 321 -15.76 1.73 -10.08
C HIS A 321 -16.82 2.81 -10.03
N ALA A 322 -16.40 4.05 -9.77
CA ALA A 322 -17.28 5.20 -9.88
C ALA A 322 -17.68 5.42 -11.35
N ASN A 323 -18.93 5.81 -11.58
CA ASN A 323 -19.33 6.40 -12.85
C ASN A 323 -18.47 7.64 -13.10
N ALA A 324 -17.70 7.59 -14.19
CA ALA A 324 -16.64 8.53 -14.52
C ALA A 324 -17.00 9.49 -15.66
N ALA A 325 -18.29 9.58 -16.04
CA ALA A 325 -18.76 10.44 -17.12
C ALA A 325 -18.42 11.93 -16.91
N GLU A 326 -18.26 12.36 -15.65
CA GLU A 326 -17.87 13.73 -15.27
C GLU A 326 -16.47 13.76 -14.61
N ALA A 327 -15.74 12.64 -14.56
CA ALA A 327 -14.43 12.52 -13.89
C ALA A 327 -13.26 13.06 -14.73
N ALA A 328 -13.56 13.84 -15.77
CA ALA A 328 -12.62 14.44 -16.69
C ALA A 328 -12.80 15.97 -16.72
N HIS A 329 -11.70 16.72 -16.53
CA HIS A 329 -11.69 18.17 -16.57
C HIS A 329 -10.62 18.69 -17.54
N THR A 330 -11.03 19.53 -18.50
CA THR A 330 -10.13 20.12 -19.50
C THR A 330 -9.65 21.50 -19.04
N THR A 331 -8.34 21.76 -19.10
CA THR A 331 -7.74 23.04 -18.70
C THR A 331 -6.64 23.50 -19.66
N SER A 332 -6.59 24.81 -19.93
CA SER A 332 -5.49 25.44 -20.66
C SER A 332 -4.40 25.92 -19.69
N LEU A 333 -3.18 25.40 -19.82
CA LEU A 333 -2.04 25.73 -18.96
C LEU A 333 -0.95 26.46 -19.74
N LYS A 334 -0.57 27.64 -19.25
CA LYS A 334 0.53 28.48 -19.76
C LYS A 334 1.45 28.99 -18.63
N GLY A 335 2.55 29.65 -18.99
CA GLY A 335 3.44 30.32 -18.06
C GLY A 335 4.33 29.36 -17.27
N THR A 336 4.22 29.37 -15.94
CA THR A 336 5.11 28.56 -15.07
C THR A 336 4.70 27.09 -15.03
N LEU A 337 5.31 26.25 -15.88
CA LEU A 337 4.95 24.83 -16.04
C LEU A 337 5.38 23.89 -14.91
N ALA A 338 6.21 24.35 -13.96
CA ALA A 338 6.63 23.57 -12.80
C ALA A 338 6.96 24.45 -11.59
N VAL A 339 6.48 24.06 -10.40
CA VAL A 339 7.00 24.59 -9.13
C VAL A 339 8.33 23.91 -8.82
N ALA A 340 9.38 24.68 -8.54
CA ALA A 340 10.66 24.14 -8.13
C ALA A 340 10.56 23.49 -6.74
N ARG A 341 10.84 22.19 -6.64
CA ARG A 341 11.01 21.54 -5.33
C ARG A 341 12.37 21.93 -4.76
N ARG A 342 12.40 22.28 -3.48
CA ARG A 342 13.67 22.33 -2.73
C ARG A 342 14.13 20.90 -2.51
N GLY A 343 15.19 20.48 -3.21
CA GLY A 343 15.91 19.28 -2.84
C GLY A 343 16.50 19.45 -1.45
N LEU A 344 16.49 18.39 -0.63
CA LEU A 344 17.18 18.38 0.65
C LEU A 344 18.69 18.36 0.43
N ASP A 345 19.43 19.12 1.23
CA ASP A 345 20.89 19.11 1.18
C ASP A 345 21.46 17.73 1.54
N LYS A 346 22.55 17.34 0.85
CA LYS A 346 23.10 15.96 0.80
C LYS A 346 23.74 15.42 2.10
N ARG A 347 23.29 15.85 3.30
CA ARG A 347 23.84 15.42 4.60
C ARG A 347 22.80 15.39 5.74
N ILE A 348 21.86 14.45 5.69
CA ILE A 348 21.05 14.09 6.86
C ILE A 348 20.98 12.56 6.92
N ALA A 349 21.19 11.95 8.10
CA ALA A 349 20.93 10.51 8.30
C ALA A 349 19.53 10.29 8.90
N TYR A 350 19.12 11.19 9.82
CA TYR A 350 17.83 11.17 10.48
C TYR A 350 17.26 12.59 10.59
N ARG A 351 16.00 12.81 10.19
CA ARG A 351 15.26 14.07 10.36
C ARG A 351 14.10 13.85 11.32
N SER A 352 14.10 14.60 12.43
CA SER A 352 13.07 14.54 13.49
C SER A 352 12.86 13.18 14.18
N CYS A 353 13.75 12.20 13.98
CA CYS A 353 13.64 10.88 14.59
C CYS A 353 14.18 10.86 16.03
N SER A 354 13.38 10.38 16.98
CA SER A 354 13.83 10.07 18.35
C SER A 354 14.91 8.96 18.38
N SER A 355 15.68 8.86 19.47
CA SER A 355 16.69 7.80 19.65
C SER A 355 16.14 6.38 19.53
N SER A 356 14.89 6.15 19.95
CA SER A 356 14.18 4.88 19.75
C SER A 356 13.92 4.60 18.27
N GLN A 357 13.43 5.60 17.52
CA GLN A 357 13.19 5.48 16.07
C GLN A 357 14.50 5.23 15.31
N GLN A 358 15.58 5.94 15.66
CA GLN A 358 16.92 5.72 15.10
C GLN A 358 17.43 4.29 15.37
N SER A 359 17.25 3.77 16.59
CA SER A 359 17.64 2.40 16.96
C SER A 359 16.86 1.33 16.19
N GLN A 360 15.56 1.55 16.00
CA GLN A 360 14.72 0.70 15.15
C GLN A 360 15.14 0.77 13.68
N LEU A 361 15.57 1.94 13.19
CA LEU A 361 16.02 2.13 11.82
C LEU A 361 17.36 1.47 11.50
N VAL A 362 18.32 1.45 12.44
CA VAL A 362 19.54 0.65 12.29
C VAL A 362 19.19 -0.83 12.09
N SER A 363 18.21 -1.33 12.84
CA SER A 363 17.72 -2.72 12.72
C SER A 363 17.00 -2.95 11.39
N ALA A 364 16.13 -2.02 10.96
CA ALA A 364 15.39 -2.10 9.71
C ALA A 364 16.31 -2.03 8.47
N ALA A 365 17.29 -1.12 8.46
CA ALA A 365 18.27 -0.99 7.39
C ALA A 365 19.15 -2.24 7.26
N SER A 366 19.54 -2.84 8.38
CA SER A 366 20.27 -4.13 8.39
C SER A 366 19.43 -5.27 7.81
N ALA A 367 18.13 -5.34 8.16
CA ALA A 367 17.20 -6.29 7.58
C ALA A 367 16.99 -6.08 6.07
N ALA A 368 16.77 -4.83 5.63
CA ALA A 368 16.58 -4.46 4.22
C ALA A 368 17.82 -4.79 3.37
N GLN A 369 19.02 -4.48 3.86
CA GLN A 369 20.28 -4.87 3.21
C GLN A 369 20.39 -6.40 3.07
N THR A 370 20.00 -7.14 4.11
CA THR A 370 20.01 -8.60 4.11
C THR A 370 19.00 -9.16 3.09
N TYR A 371 17.78 -8.62 3.05
CA TYR A 371 16.75 -8.93 2.07
C TYR A 371 17.22 -8.68 0.62
N ALA A 372 17.80 -7.51 0.33
CA ALA A 372 18.32 -7.18 -0.99
C ALA A 372 19.49 -8.10 -1.41
N ASN A 373 20.45 -8.35 -0.52
CA ASN A 373 21.58 -9.25 -0.78
C ASN A 373 21.11 -10.70 -1.03
N ASN A 374 20.10 -11.16 -0.28
CA ASN A 374 19.51 -12.49 -0.46
C ASN A 374 18.75 -12.59 -1.79
N ALA A 375 18.04 -11.54 -2.21
CA ALA A 375 17.36 -11.48 -3.50
C ALA A 375 18.34 -11.51 -4.69
N VAL A 376 19.45 -10.75 -4.63
CA VAL A 376 20.54 -10.83 -5.63
C VAL A 376 21.11 -12.24 -5.71
N SER A 377 21.45 -12.84 -4.57
CA SER A 377 22.02 -14.18 -4.48
C SER A 377 21.08 -15.23 -5.07
N TYR A 378 19.80 -15.15 -4.71
CA TYR A 378 18.74 -16.03 -5.19
C TYR A 378 18.55 -15.93 -6.71
N LEU A 379 18.43 -14.72 -7.26
CA LEU A 379 18.20 -14.48 -8.69
C LEU A 379 19.43 -14.80 -9.54
N THR A 380 20.63 -14.72 -8.95
CA THR A 380 21.89 -15.14 -9.59
C THR A 380 21.95 -16.67 -9.73
N ALA A 381 21.60 -17.42 -8.67
CA ALA A 381 21.62 -18.87 -8.68
C ALA A 381 20.48 -19.51 -9.50
N ASN A 382 19.26 -18.97 -9.39
CA ASN A 382 18.08 -19.54 -10.04
C ASN A 382 17.86 -18.95 -11.44
N THR A 383 18.31 -19.67 -12.46
CA THR A 383 18.17 -19.29 -13.88
C THR A 383 16.93 -19.88 -14.56
N ALA A 384 16.07 -20.57 -13.82
CA ALA A 384 14.82 -21.18 -14.26
C ALA A 384 13.63 -20.72 -13.40
N SER A 385 12.41 -21.12 -13.79
CA SER A 385 11.17 -20.80 -13.07
C SER A 385 11.10 -21.47 -11.71
N THR A 386 10.68 -20.73 -10.67
CA THR A 386 10.56 -21.19 -9.29
C THR A 386 9.28 -20.67 -8.63
N PRO A 387 8.76 -21.33 -7.58
CA PRO A 387 7.61 -20.84 -6.81
C PRO A 387 7.76 -19.39 -6.31
N ARG A 388 8.92 -19.04 -5.73
CA ARG A 388 9.18 -17.67 -5.23
C ARG A 388 9.16 -16.65 -6.36
N PHE A 389 9.75 -16.94 -7.53
CA PHE A 389 9.72 -16.01 -8.65
C PHE A 389 8.29 -15.87 -9.21
N THR A 390 7.60 -16.98 -9.48
CA THR A 390 6.29 -16.92 -10.14
C THR A 390 5.19 -16.34 -9.26
N THR A 391 5.28 -16.49 -7.94
CA THR A 391 4.31 -15.91 -6.99
C THR A 391 4.32 -14.38 -7.04
N TRP A 392 5.50 -13.77 -7.18
CA TRP A 392 5.67 -12.31 -7.09
C TRP A 392 5.92 -11.61 -8.44
N PHE A 393 6.34 -12.33 -9.47
CA PHE A 393 6.63 -11.73 -10.79
C PHE A 393 5.94 -12.44 -11.97
N GLY A 394 5.15 -13.48 -11.69
CA GLY A 394 4.35 -14.17 -12.71
C GLY A 394 5.19 -14.97 -13.69
N SER A 395 4.80 -14.94 -14.97
CA SER A 395 5.46 -15.67 -16.06
C SER A 395 6.97 -15.48 -16.07
N PHE A 396 7.72 -16.54 -15.76
CA PHE A 396 9.18 -16.53 -15.78
C PHE A 396 9.69 -16.34 -17.21
N THR A 397 10.52 -15.31 -17.42
CA THR A 397 11.34 -15.18 -18.61
C THR A 397 12.75 -14.76 -18.21
N SER A 398 13.75 -15.11 -19.02
CA SER A 398 15.14 -14.67 -18.80
C SER A 398 15.27 -13.15 -18.81
N ALA A 399 14.39 -12.44 -19.53
CA ALA A 399 14.31 -10.97 -19.50
C ALA A 399 13.78 -10.47 -18.14
N HIS A 400 12.62 -10.95 -17.68
CA HIS A 400 12.03 -10.57 -16.39
C HIS A 400 13.01 -10.81 -15.23
N ARG A 401 13.64 -12.00 -15.19
CA ARG A 401 14.66 -12.32 -14.17
C ARG A 401 15.85 -11.36 -14.23
N THR A 402 16.34 -11.00 -15.42
CA THR A 402 17.45 -10.05 -15.57
C THR A 402 17.05 -8.64 -15.12
N THR A 403 15.85 -8.16 -15.46
CA THR A 403 15.31 -6.88 -14.97
C THR A 403 15.27 -6.84 -13.45
N VAL A 404 14.62 -7.82 -12.82
CA VAL A 404 14.50 -7.90 -11.35
C VAL A 404 15.87 -8.09 -10.67
N LEU A 405 16.78 -8.87 -11.26
CA LEU A 405 18.17 -8.99 -10.77
C LEU A 405 18.91 -7.66 -10.82
N ASN A 406 18.74 -6.87 -11.89
CA ASN A 406 19.33 -5.53 -11.98
C ASN A 406 18.74 -4.57 -10.92
N HIS A 407 17.43 -4.68 -10.64
CA HIS A 407 16.77 -3.90 -9.59
C HIS A 407 17.39 -4.19 -8.22
N TYR A 408 17.44 -5.46 -7.80
CA TYR A 408 18.04 -5.83 -6.52
C TYR A 408 19.55 -5.58 -6.46
N THR A 409 20.28 -5.74 -7.57
CA THR A 409 21.73 -5.45 -7.60
C THR A 409 21.99 -3.98 -7.30
N LYS A 410 21.19 -3.07 -7.88
CA LYS A 410 21.29 -1.63 -7.59
C LYS A 410 20.79 -1.27 -6.18
N MET A 411 19.73 -1.90 -5.68
CA MET A 411 19.28 -1.68 -4.30
C MET A 411 20.34 -2.14 -3.30
N ALA A 412 20.85 -3.38 -3.44
CA ALA A 412 21.90 -3.95 -2.59
C ALA A 412 23.23 -3.16 -2.65
N ALA A 413 23.57 -2.56 -3.80
CA ALA A 413 24.76 -1.70 -3.93
C ALA A 413 24.66 -0.37 -3.16
N ASN A 414 23.45 0.03 -2.74
CA ASN A 414 23.24 1.20 -1.89
C ASN A 414 23.10 0.75 -0.44
N ALA A 415 24.02 1.18 0.42
CA ALA A 415 23.94 0.89 1.85
C ALA A 415 22.68 1.56 2.45
N TYR A 416 21.72 0.75 2.92
CA TYR A 416 20.50 1.26 3.56
C TYR A 416 20.80 2.11 4.81
N SER A 417 21.95 1.90 5.48
CA SER A 417 22.44 2.75 6.58
C SER A 417 22.96 4.12 6.13
N GLY A 418 23.06 4.38 4.83
CA GLY A 418 23.47 5.65 4.22
C GLY A 418 22.31 6.49 3.66
N TYR A 419 21.06 6.06 3.84
CA TYR A 419 19.88 6.85 3.48
C TYR A 419 19.52 7.87 4.56
N THR A 420 18.83 8.94 4.14
CA THR A 420 18.12 9.89 5.00
C THR A 420 16.78 9.29 5.40
N TYR A 421 16.54 9.17 6.69
CA TYR A 421 15.24 8.76 7.23
C TYR A 421 14.53 9.94 7.87
N ASP A 422 13.32 10.26 7.40
CA ASP A 422 12.54 11.40 7.86
C ASP A 422 11.31 10.93 8.66
N CYS A 423 11.32 11.21 9.96
CA CYS A 423 10.28 10.80 10.89
C CYS A 423 9.21 11.90 11.11
N THR A 424 9.06 12.87 10.20
CA THR A 424 8.03 13.92 10.31
C THR A 424 6.63 13.50 9.80
N CYS A 425 6.50 12.36 9.14
CA CYS A 425 5.19 11.87 8.71
C CYS A 425 4.35 11.37 9.89
N THR A 426 3.17 11.96 10.08
CA THR A 426 2.23 11.61 11.16
C THR A 426 1.01 10.82 10.67
N ASP A 427 0.94 10.46 9.39
CA ASP A 427 -0.19 9.69 8.85
C ASP A 427 -0.29 8.31 9.55
N SER A 428 -1.50 7.92 9.98
CA SER A 428 -1.67 6.77 10.86
C SER A 428 -1.77 5.43 10.15
N ASP A 429 -1.92 5.44 8.82
CA ASP A 429 -2.39 4.33 7.98
C ASP A 429 -1.42 4.00 6.83
N THR A 430 -0.49 4.91 6.56
CA THR A 430 0.68 4.77 5.70
C THR A 430 1.87 4.20 6.46
N TYR A 431 2.69 3.38 5.80
CA TYR A 431 3.99 2.95 6.32
C TYR A 431 5.06 3.99 6.04
N ALA A 432 5.29 4.33 4.77
CA ALA A 432 6.33 5.24 4.32
C ALA A 432 5.94 5.90 2.99
N TYR A 433 6.78 6.83 2.52
CA TYR A 433 6.73 7.33 1.15
C TYR A 433 8.09 7.86 0.69
N VAL A 434 8.27 7.99 -0.64
CA VAL A 434 9.42 8.65 -1.29
C VAL A 434 8.99 9.54 -2.44
N TYR A 435 9.90 10.42 -2.86
CA TYR A 435 9.87 11.05 -4.17
C TYR A 435 10.94 10.40 -5.06
N ALA A 436 10.56 9.81 -6.19
CA ALA A 436 11.46 9.02 -7.04
C ALA A 436 12.61 9.82 -7.70
N ASP A 437 12.50 11.16 -7.71
CA ASP A 437 13.54 12.12 -8.12
C ASP A 437 14.49 12.54 -6.98
N GLN A 438 14.16 12.23 -5.71
CA GLN A 438 14.94 12.60 -4.52
C GLN A 438 15.63 11.38 -3.89
N PHE A 439 16.52 10.76 -4.66
CA PHE A 439 17.21 9.53 -4.26
C PHE A 439 17.81 9.59 -2.85
N GLY A 440 17.51 8.56 -2.06
CA GLY A 440 18.10 8.34 -0.74
C GLY A 440 17.44 9.09 0.42
N THR A 441 16.23 9.63 0.24
CA THR A 441 15.37 10.10 1.35
C THR A 441 14.10 9.29 1.43
N ILE A 442 13.82 8.68 2.59
CA ILE A 442 12.60 7.91 2.87
C ILE A 442 11.86 8.56 4.05
N TYR A 443 10.58 8.87 3.84
CA TYR A 443 9.69 9.44 4.85
C TYR A 443 8.91 8.32 5.54
N LEU A 444 8.83 8.35 6.87
CA LEU A 444 8.39 7.21 7.69
C LEU A 444 7.18 7.59 8.53
N CYS A 445 6.04 6.99 8.20
CA CYS A 445 4.72 7.29 8.75
C CYS A 445 4.33 6.33 9.89
N GLY A 446 3.12 6.50 10.44
CA GLY A 446 2.66 5.87 11.67
C GLY A 446 2.64 4.35 11.65
N VAL A 447 2.43 3.71 10.49
CA VAL A 447 2.33 2.24 10.41
C VAL A 447 3.69 1.56 10.41
N PHE A 448 4.73 2.20 9.85
CA PHE A 448 6.09 1.65 9.84
C PHE A 448 6.57 1.38 11.27
N TRP A 449 6.33 2.30 12.21
CA TRP A 449 6.74 2.13 13.61
C TRP A 449 6.11 0.91 14.31
N GLN A 450 4.90 0.52 13.87
CA GLN A 450 4.15 -0.62 14.39
C GLN A 450 4.51 -1.95 13.71
N ALA A 451 5.20 -1.91 12.57
CA ALA A 451 5.59 -3.11 11.82
C ALA A 451 6.71 -3.91 12.54
N PRO A 452 6.78 -5.24 12.34
CA PRO A 452 7.90 -6.05 12.81
C PRO A 452 9.17 -5.71 12.02
N THR A 453 10.37 -5.98 12.56
CA THR A 453 11.62 -5.70 11.83
C THR A 453 11.74 -6.54 10.56
N THR A 454 11.38 -7.82 10.64
CA THR A 454 11.34 -8.81 9.54
C THR A 454 10.02 -9.57 9.60
N GLY A 455 9.61 -10.20 8.50
CA GLY A 455 8.34 -10.91 8.37
C GLY A 455 7.64 -10.54 7.07
N THR A 456 6.31 -10.42 7.11
CA THR A 456 5.47 -9.83 6.05
C THR A 456 5.14 -8.38 6.41
N ASP A 457 5.15 -7.47 5.42
CA ASP A 457 4.90 -6.03 5.60
C ASP A 457 5.76 -5.45 6.75
N SER A 458 7.05 -5.76 6.72
CA SER A 458 8.02 -5.49 7.78
C SER A 458 8.75 -4.15 7.57
N LYS A 459 9.40 -3.63 8.61
CA LYS A 459 10.27 -2.45 8.49
C LYS A 459 11.37 -2.67 7.44
N GLY A 460 12.02 -3.84 7.44
CA GLY A 460 12.97 -4.23 6.39
C GLY A 460 12.33 -4.37 5.01
N GLY A 461 11.10 -4.88 4.92
CA GLY A 461 10.33 -4.98 3.67
C GLY A 461 10.00 -3.61 3.08
N THR A 462 9.43 -2.73 3.90
CA THR A 462 9.08 -1.35 3.52
C THR A 462 10.31 -0.59 3.03
N LEU A 463 11.48 -0.75 3.64
CA LEU A 463 12.68 -0.11 3.11
C LEU A 463 13.10 -0.65 1.73
N VAL A 464 12.86 -1.93 1.42
CA VAL A 464 13.05 -2.48 0.07
C VAL A 464 12.01 -1.92 -0.92
N HIS A 465 10.74 -1.80 -0.51
CA HIS A 465 9.67 -1.14 -1.27
C HIS A 465 10.08 0.29 -1.68
N GLU A 466 10.35 1.14 -0.70
CA GLU A 466 10.70 2.55 -0.88
C GLU A 466 12.02 2.74 -1.65
N SER A 467 13.01 1.86 -1.42
CA SER A 467 14.27 1.84 -2.19
C SER A 467 14.08 1.49 -3.67
N SER A 468 13.01 0.76 -4.02
CA SER A 468 12.75 0.35 -5.41
C SER A 468 12.18 1.50 -6.27
N HIS A 469 11.42 2.43 -5.69
CA HIS A 469 10.81 3.55 -6.43
C HIS A 469 11.82 4.54 -7.00
N PHE A 470 13.00 4.68 -6.39
CA PHE A 470 13.98 5.65 -6.87
C PHE A 470 14.38 5.37 -8.32
N THR A 471 14.36 6.40 -9.17
CA THR A 471 14.67 6.30 -10.60
C THR A 471 16.05 5.71 -10.91
N VAL A 472 17.02 5.87 -9.99
CA VAL A 472 18.38 5.31 -10.13
C VAL A 472 18.46 3.81 -9.80
N THR A 473 17.58 3.28 -8.94
CA THR A 473 17.50 1.86 -8.59
C THR A 473 16.62 1.12 -9.59
N ALA A 474 15.29 1.14 -9.43
CA ALA A 474 14.37 0.40 -10.28
C ALA A 474 13.26 1.26 -10.90
N GLY A 475 12.87 2.39 -10.29
CA GLY A 475 11.77 3.21 -10.81
C GLY A 475 10.41 2.51 -10.74
N THR A 476 10.19 1.65 -9.74
CA THR A 476 8.92 0.94 -9.53
C THR A 476 7.76 1.91 -9.24
N GLN A 477 6.54 1.42 -9.42
CA GLN A 477 5.29 2.15 -9.32
C GLN A 477 4.35 1.45 -8.32
N ASP A 478 3.27 2.13 -7.91
CA ASP A 478 2.25 1.63 -6.98
C ASP A 478 1.02 1.08 -7.70
N TYR A 479 1.22 0.06 -8.54
CA TYR A 479 0.12 -0.61 -9.25
C TYR A 479 -0.78 -1.42 -8.31
N ALA A 480 -0.23 -2.03 -7.25
CA ALA A 480 -0.97 -2.88 -6.32
C ALA A 480 -0.35 -2.88 -4.92
N TYR A 481 -1.20 -2.66 -3.90
CA TYR A 481 -0.86 -2.82 -2.48
C TYR A 481 -1.47 -4.09 -1.88
N GLY A 482 -0.76 -4.71 -0.96
CA GLY A 482 -1.16 -5.93 -0.27
C GLY A 482 -0.77 -7.19 -1.03
N GLN A 483 -0.32 -8.23 -0.31
CA GLN A 483 0.09 -9.50 -0.92
C GLN A 483 -0.96 -10.05 -1.90
N SER A 484 -2.24 -9.91 -1.57
CA SER A 484 -3.38 -10.39 -2.36
C SER A 484 -3.40 -9.76 -3.76
N ALA A 485 -3.28 -8.44 -3.82
CA ALA A 485 -3.26 -7.70 -5.08
C ALA A 485 -1.93 -7.89 -5.82
N ALA A 486 -0.80 -7.96 -5.11
CA ALA A 486 0.52 -8.23 -5.70
C ALA A 486 0.57 -9.59 -6.43
N LYS A 487 0.00 -10.66 -5.85
CA LYS A 487 -0.14 -11.99 -6.48
C LYS A 487 -1.11 -11.98 -7.67
N SER A 488 -2.20 -11.21 -7.56
CA SER A 488 -3.14 -10.99 -8.68
C SER A 488 -2.49 -10.24 -9.85
N LEU A 489 -1.67 -9.22 -9.56
CA LEU A 489 -0.90 -8.47 -10.55
C LEU A 489 0.15 -9.34 -11.23
N ALA A 490 0.87 -10.17 -10.47
CA ALA A 490 1.81 -11.16 -11.01
C ALA A 490 1.12 -12.14 -11.99
N THR A 491 -0.08 -12.59 -11.65
CA THR A 491 -0.87 -13.53 -12.48
C THR A 491 -1.44 -12.87 -13.75
N SER A 492 -1.89 -11.62 -13.65
CA SER A 492 -2.60 -10.92 -14.74
C SER A 492 -1.70 -10.07 -15.64
N ASN A 493 -0.59 -9.53 -15.12
CA ASN A 493 0.32 -8.64 -15.84
C ASN A 493 1.74 -8.68 -15.22
N SER A 494 2.54 -9.68 -15.62
CA SER A 494 3.94 -9.83 -15.17
C SER A 494 4.80 -8.58 -15.42
N ASN A 495 4.53 -7.83 -16.50
CA ASN A 495 5.27 -6.60 -16.83
C ASN A 495 5.04 -5.50 -15.79
N ARG A 496 3.82 -5.37 -15.26
CA ARG A 496 3.54 -4.49 -14.12
C ARG A 496 4.07 -5.08 -12.81
N ALA A 497 4.02 -6.39 -12.61
CA ALA A 497 4.54 -7.02 -11.39
C ALA A 497 6.06 -6.83 -11.20
N ILE A 498 6.87 -6.98 -12.26
CA ILE A 498 8.32 -6.65 -12.22
C ILE A 498 8.62 -5.14 -12.12
N ALA A 499 7.59 -4.30 -12.07
CA ALA A 499 7.66 -2.86 -11.90
C ALA A 499 6.81 -2.35 -10.72
N ASN A 500 6.26 -3.23 -9.87
CA ASN A 500 5.47 -2.85 -8.69
C ASN A 500 6.34 -2.97 -7.42
N ALA A 501 6.28 -1.99 -6.52
CA ALA A 501 7.16 -1.97 -5.34
C ALA A 501 6.82 -3.07 -4.33
N ASP A 502 5.53 -3.29 -4.04
CA ASP A 502 5.06 -4.38 -3.17
C ASP A 502 5.49 -5.78 -3.67
N ASN A 503 5.54 -5.99 -4.98
CA ASN A 503 6.04 -7.24 -5.55
C ASN A 503 7.55 -7.44 -5.29
N HIS A 504 8.33 -6.35 -5.15
CA HIS A 504 9.73 -6.43 -4.72
C HIS A 504 9.88 -6.56 -3.20
N GLU A 505 8.99 -5.99 -2.40
CA GLU A 505 8.95 -6.21 -0.96
C GLU A 505 8.70 -7.69 -0.65
N TYR A 506 7.56 -8.24 -1.09
CA TYR A 506 7.15 -9.60 -0.75
C TYR A 506 8.09 -10.68 -1.33
N PHE A 507 8.68 -10.46 -2.51
CA PHE A 507 9.74 -11.36 -3.01
C PHE A 507 10.98 -11.33 -2.13
N ALA A 508 11.37 -10.17 -1.59
CA ALA A 508 12.57 -10.03 -0.76
C ALA A 508 12.35 -10.57 0.66
N GLU A 509 11.18 -10.27 1.25
CA GLU A 509 10.71 -10.81 2.54
C GLU A 509 10.60 -12.33 2.55
N ASN A 510 10.07 -12.91 1.47
CA ASN A 510 9.83 -14.36 1.30
C ASN A 510 9.11 -14.98 2.50
N ASN A 511 7.93 -14.45 2.82
CA ASN A 511 7.18 -14.82 4.03
C ASN A 511 5.71 -15.19 3.71
N PRO A 512 5.30 -16.46 3.89
CA PRO A 512 6.10 -17.65 4.20
C PRO A 512 7.19 -17.97 3.16
N SER A 513 8.22 -18.70 3.57
CA SER A 513 9.39 -18.99 2.71
C SER A 513 9.05 -19.92 1.55
N GLN A 514 9.32 -19.45 0.34
CA GLN A 514 9.25 -20.21 -0.91
C GLN A 514 10.66 -20.48 -1.47
N SER A 515 10.77 -21.58 -2.22
CA SER A 515 11.94 -21.95 -3.02
C SER A 515 11.99 -21.28 -4.38
#